data_AF-A0A2V7ZUF0-F1
#
_entry.id   AF-A0A2V7ZUF0-F1
#
_cell.length_a   1.000
_cell.length_b   1.000
_cell.length_c   1.000
_cell.angle_alpha   90.00
_cell.angle_beta   90.00
_cell.angle_gamma   90.00
#
_symmetry.space_group_name_H-M   'P 1'
#
loop_
_entity.id
_entity.type
_entity.pdbx_description
1 polymer ?
#
loop_
_entity_poly.entity_id
_entity_poly.type
_entity_poly.pdbx_seq_one_letter_code
_entity_poly.pdbx_strand_id
1 'polypeptide(L)'
;MQLTTSLAWTRNRHLIQTGFQLPDWSRRGFYDRSNFGGTFYFASLDAYSAGTPYSFVQQRGDGDLAFLEKQVGAYVKDDWQVRPGMTASFGLRYDWQNYFHDTNNFAPRASFAYAPGNGKTNVIRAGAGVFNDRSGPVAIADLLHYRAGGLVRYVISDPAYPDPF
;
A
#
# COMPACT_ATOMS: atom_id res chain seq x y z
N MET A 1 -7.74 7.77 12.93
CA MET A 1 -7.72 9.25 12.82
C MET A 1 -7.00 9.64 11.54
N GLN A 2 -7.44 10.72 10.90
CA GLN A 2 -6.76 11.33 9.76
C GLN A 2 -6.47 12.80 10.05
N LEU A 3 -5.24 13.25 9.79
CA LEU A 3 -4.85 14.66 9.90
C LEU A 3 -4.06 15.09 8.66
N THR A 4 -4.31 16.31 8.18
CA THR A 4 -3.54 16.91 7.09
C THR A 4 -3.37 18.39 7.36
N THR A 5 -2.15 18.88 7.22
CA THR A 5 -1.81 20.30 7.36
C THR A 5 -0.94 20.74 6.19
N SER A 6 -1.08 22.01 5.81
CA SER A 6 -0.28 22.62 4.76
C SER A 6 -0.03 24.09 5.07
N LEU A 7 1.18 24.54 4.74
CA LEU A 7 1.60 25.92 4.80
C LEU A 7 2.05 26.34 3.39
N ALA A 8 1.59 27.50 2.94
CA ALA A 8 2.04 28.12 1.70
C ALA A 8 2.67 29.48 2.01
N TRP A 9 3.81 29.75 1.40
CA TRP A 9 4.53 30.99 1.56
C TRP A 9 5.08 31.46 0.22
N THR A 10 4.80 32.72 -0.11
CA THR A 10 5.32 33.37 -1.30
C THR A 10 6.41 34.35 -0.91
N ARG A 11 7.59 34.19 -1.52
CA ARG A 11 8.67 35.18 -1.43
C ARG A 11 9.26 35.41 -2.81
N ASN A 12 9.26 36.68 -3.24
CA ASN A 12 9.74 37.08 -4.56
C ASN A 12 9.04 36.29 -5.68
N ARG A 13 9.80 35.44 -6.36
CA ARG A 13 9.36 34.60 -7.49
C ARG A 13 9.11 33.15 -7.08
N HIS A 14 9.15 32.83 -5.79
CA HIS A 14 8.98 31.48 -5.26
C HIS A 14 7.67 31.38 -4.49
N LEU A 15 6.88 30.36 -4.80
CA LEU A 15 5.77 29.89 -3.99
C LEU A 15 6.16 28.55 -3.40
N ILE A 16 6.52 28.56 -2.11
CA ILE A 16 6.91 27.36 -1.38
C ILE A 16 5.68 26.84 -0.65
N GLN A 17 5.40 25.55 -0.80
CA GLN A 17 4.35 24.84 -0.09
C GLN A 17 4.97 23.68 0.66
N THR A 18 4.67 23.57 1.94
CA THR A 18 5.06 22.43 2.77
C THR A 18 3.83 21.84 3.42
N GLY A 19 3.88 20.57 3.78
CA GLY A 19 2.78 19.97 4.50
C GLY A 19 3.13 18.65 5.14
N PHE A 20 2.26 18.25 6.06
CA PHE A 20 2.37 17.03 6.83
C PHE A 20 1.02 16.31 6.83
N GLN A 21 1.08 14.99 6.78
CA GLN A 21 -0.09 14.12 6.68
C GLN A 21 0.07 12.93 7.62
N LEU A 22 -0.99 12.64 8.36
CA LEU A 22 -1.22 11.40 9.10
C LEU A 22 -2.47 10.75 8.52
N PRO A 23 -2.34 9.99 7.43
CA PRO A 23 -3.49 9.41 6.75
C PRO A 23 -4.16 8.32 7.58
N ASP A 24 -3.37 7.54 8.30
CA ASP A 24 -3.86 6.53 9.22
C ASP A 24 -3.10 6.55 10.54
N TRP A 25 -3.87 6.60 11.62
CA TRP A 25 -3.44 6.25 12.96
C TRP A 25 -4.64 5.58 13.63
N SER A 26 -4.72 4.26 13.52
CA SER A 26 -5.89 3.51 13.98
C SER A 26 -5.59 2.07 14.33
N ARG A 27 -6.30 1.54 15.32
CA ARG A 27 -6.28 0.11 15.64
C ARG A 27 -7.22 -0.60 14.66
N ARG A 28 -6.69 -1.61 13.97
CA ARG A 28 -7.40 -2.48 13.06
C ARG A 28 -7.60 -3.84 13.72
N GLY A 29 -8.72 -4.48 13.45
CA GLY A 29 -9.03 -5.84 13.84
C GLY A 29 -9.40 -6.65 12.60
N PHE A 30 -8.86 -7.85 12.51
CA PHE A 30 -9.12 -8.83 11.45
C PHE A 30 -9.45 -10.17 12.09
N TYR A 31 -10.35 -10.88 11.45
CA TYR A 31 -10.75 -12.20 11.89
C TYR A 31 -10.82 -13.13 10.68
N ASP A 32 -9.90 -14.08 10.61
CA ASP A 32 -9.81 -15.04 9.51
C ASP A 32 -10.10 -16.46 9.99
N ARG A 33 -11.16 -17.06 9.44
CA ARG A 33 -11.49 -18.49 9.61
C ARG A 33 -11.50 -19.25 8.29
N SER A 34 -10.81 -18.74 7.28
CA SER A 34 -10.76 -19.33 5.95
C SER A 34 -10.30 -20.78 6.04
N ASN A 35 -11.10 -21.69 5.49
CA ASN A 35 -10.79 -23.12 5.41
C ASN A 35 -10.46 -23.83 6.75
N PHE A 36 -11.05 -23.37 7.88
CA PHE A 36 -10.92 -24.07 9.16
C PHE A 36 -11.61 -25.44 9.17
N GLY A 37 -12.66 -25.63 8.37
CA GLY A 37 -13.31 -26.93 8.17
C GLY A 37 -12.50 -27.90 7.29
N GLY A 38 -11.51 -27.39 6.56
CA GLY A 38 -10.73 -28.16 5.61
C GLY A 38 -11.44 -28.38 4.26
N THR A 39 -10.65 -28.70 3.25
CA THR A 39 -11.13 -28.96 1.88
C THR A 39 -10.38 -30.16 1.30
N PHE A 40 -11.13 -31.14 0.82
CA PHE A 40 -10.60 -32.28 0.05
C PHE A 40 -10.55 -31.95 -1.44
N TYR A 41 -9.49 -32.42 -2.11
CA TYR A 41 -9.28 -32.30 -3.54
C TYR A 41 -9.20 -33.70 -4.16
N PHE A 42 -9.96 -33.89 -5.24
CA PHE A 42 -10.05 -35.14 -6.00
C PHE A 42 -9.58 -34.92 -7.42
N ALA A 43 -8.95 -35.92 -8.02
CA ALA A 43 -8.41 -35.82 -9.38
C ALA A 43 -9.51 -35.91 -10.46
N SER A 44 -10.64 -36.54 -10.13
CA SER A 44 -11.77 -36.73 -11.02
C SER A 44 -13.07 -36.98 -10.23
N LEU A 45 -14.19 -37.01 -10.94
CA LEU A 45 -15.48 -37.39 -10.35
C LEU A 45 -15.48 -38.87 -9.91
N ASP A 46 -14.82 -39.76 -10.67
CA ASP A 46 -14.68 -41.17 -10.29
C ASP A 46 -13.90 -41.33 -8.98
N ALA A 47 -12.82 -40.57 -8.79
CA ALA A 47 -12.05 -40.56 -7.55
C ALA A 47 -12.87 -40.02 -6.36
N TYR A 48 -13.76 -39.05 -6.60
CA TYR A 48 -14.71 -38.59 -5.59
C TYR A 48 -15.72 -39.68 -5.21
N SER A 49 -16.31 -40.36 -6.20
CA SER A 49 -17.21 -41.47 -5.97
C SER A 49 -16.54 -42.65 -5.25
N ALA A 50 -15.25 -42.87 -5.49
CA ALA A 50 -14.43 -43.88 -4.82
C ALA A 50 -13.92 -43.44 -3.43
N GLY A 51 -14.08 -42.18 -3.04
CA GLY A 51 -13.58 -41.65 -1.76
C GLY A 51 -12.05 -41.60 -1.69
N THR A 52 -11.37 -41.37 -2.81
CA THR A 52 -9.90 -41.33 -2.91
C THR A 52 -9.40 -39.92 -3.24
N PRO A 53 -9.35 -38.99 -2.26
CA PRO A 53 -8.76 -37.68 -2.46
C PRO A 53 -7.23 -37.77 -2.63
N TYR A 54 -6.65 -36.85 -3.39
CA TYR A 54 -5.19 -36.75 -3.51
C TYR A 54 -4.60 -35.68 -2.56
N SER A 55 -5.43 -34.76 -2.07
CA SER A 55 -5.00 -33.75 -1.11
C SER A 55 -6.13 -33.31 -0.18
N PHE A 56 -5.77 -33.05 1.07
CA PHE A 56 -6.59 -32.31 2.01
C PHE A 56 -5.82 -31.07 2.47
N VAL A 57 -6.48 -29.92 2.45
CA VAL A 57 -5.92 -28.66 2.91
C VAL A 57 -6.78 -28.12 4.03
N GLN A 58 -6.17 -27.73 5.15
CA GLN A 58 -6.86 -27.10 6.27
C GLN A 58 -6.03 -25.97 6.85
N GLN A 59 -6.70 -24.90 7.26
CA GLN A 59 -6.08 -23.83 8.03
C GLN A 59 -6.43 -24.02 9.52
N ARG A 60 -5.46 -23.86 10.40
CA ARG A 60 -5.67 -23.88 11.86
C ARG A 60 -4.85 -22.78 12.53
N GLY A 61 -5.21 -22.42 13.76
CA GLY A 61 -4.49 -21.43 14.57
C GLY A 61 -5.44 -20.34 15.08
N ASP A 62 -4.85 -19.28 15.62
CA ASP A 62 -5.58 -18.08 15.99
C ASP A 62 -5.73 -17.16 14.76
N GLY A 63 -6.98 -16.92 14.37
CA GLY A 63 -7.34 -16.05 13.26
C GLY A 63 -7.66 -14.63 13.69
N ASP A 64 -7.77 -14.36 14.99
CA ASP A 64 -7.99 -13.01 15.51
C ASP A 64 -6.67 -12.24 15.50
N LEU A 65 -6.67 -11.09 14.84
CA LEU A 65 -5.51 -10.24 14.71
C LEU A 65 -5.93 -8.79 14.94
N ALA A 66 -5.27 -8.16 15.91
CA ALA A 66 -5.39 -6.73 16.13
C ALA A 66 -4.03 -6.05 16.04
N PHE A 67 -3.95 -4.98 15.23
CA PHE A 67 -2.71 -4.25 15.04
C PHE A 67 -2.96 -2.74 14.92
N LEU A 68 -1.95 -1.94 15.23
CA LEU A 68 -2.01 -0.48 15.11
C LEU A 68 -1.36 -0.07 13.79
N GLU A 69 -2.14 0.43 12.84
CA GLU A 69 -1.62 0.99 11.60
C GLU A 69 -1.21 2.45 11.80
N LYS A 70 -0.03 2.79 11.31
CA LYS A 70 0.47 4.17 11.30
C LYS A 70 1.03 4.50 9.94
N GLN A 71 0.54 5.59 9.37
CA GLN A 71 1.02 6.17 8.12
C GLN A 71 1.35 7.63 8.35
N VAL A 72 2.53 8.06 7.88
CA VAL A 72 3.02 9.43 8.01
C VAL A 72 3.55 9.89 6.66
N GLY A 73 3.28 11.13 6.28
CA GLY A 73 3.85 11.73 5.09
C GLY A 73 4.20 13.19 5.29
N ALA A 74 5.25 13.64 4.63
CA ALA A 74 5.66 15.04 4.59
C ALA A 74 6.04 15.44 3.17
N TYR A 75 5.82 16.70 2.81
CA TYR A 75 6.24 17.22 1.52
C TYR A 75 6.72 18.66 1.59
N VAL A 76 7.55 19.01 0.62
CA VAL A 76 7.94 20.36 0.26
C VAL A 76 7.84 20.51 -1.26
N LYS A 77 7.36 21.65 -1.72
CA LYS A 77 7.28 22.02 -3.13
C LYS A 77 7.67 23.49 -3.27
N ASP A 78 8.42 23.81 -4.31
CA ASP A 78 8.71 25.18 -4.74
C ASP A 78 8.21 25.37 -6.17
N ASP A 79 7.33 26.34 -6.37
CA ASP A 79 6.93 26.84 -7.68
C ASP A 79 7.67 28.16 -7.94
N TRP A 80 8.71 28.08 -8.76
CA TRP A 80 9.61 29.19 -9.08
C TRP A 80 9.27 29.82 -10.44
N GLN A 81 8.85 31.08 -10.43
CA GLN A 81 8.72 31.89 -11.64
C GLN A 81 10.10 32.37 -12.11
N VAL A 82 10.80 31.54 -12.86
CA VAL A 82 12.14 31.83 -13.42
C VAL A 82 12.17 33.18 -14.15
N ARG A 83 11.16 33.43 -15.00
CA ARG A 83 10.94 34.69 -15.73
C ARG A 83 9.47 34.82 -16.14
N PRO A 84 8.97 36.00 -16.57
CA PRO A 84 7.62 36.11 -17.09
C PRO A 84 7.36 35.06 -18.17
N GLY A 85 6.27 34.29 -18.01
CA GLY A 85 5.93 33.20 -18.91
C GLY A 85 6.72 31.89 -18.69
N MET A 86 7.61 31.78 -17.70
CA MET A 86 8.32 30.53 -17.40
C MET A 86 8.29 30.22 -15.91
N THR A 87 7.79 29.04 -15.57
CA THR A 87 7.76 28.50 -14.21
C THR A 87 8.47 27.15 -14.18
N ALA A 88 9.34 26.94 -13.20
CA ALA A 88 9.88 25.63 -12.85
C ALA A 88 9.33 25.23 -11.48
N SER A 89 8.96 23.97 -11.34
CA SER A 89 8.37 23.43 -10.12
C SER A 89 9.20 22.25 -9.65
N PHE A 90 9.60 22.26 -8.38
CA PHE A 90 10.34 21.19 -7.74
C PHE A 90 9.57 20.73 -6.52
N GLY A 91 9.52 19.43 -6.28
CA GLY A 91 8.85 18.86 -5.13
C GLY A 91 9.56 17.62 -4.61
N LEU A 92 9.52 17.45 -3.30
CA LEU A 92 9.96 16.24 -2.64
C LEU A 92 8.89 15.83 -1.64
N ARG A 93 8.52 14.57 -1.69
CA ARG A 93 7.64 13.95 -0.71
C ARG A 93 8.33 12.75 -0.08
N TYR A 94 8.05 12.51 1.18
CA TYR A 94 8.44 11.31 1.89
C TYR A 94 7.19 10.70 2.55
N ASP A 95 7.02 9.39 2.42
CA ASP A 95 5.96 8.63 3.08
C ASP A 95 6.59 7.50 3.93
N TRP A 96 5.99 7.19 5.07
CA TRP A 96 6.44 6.13 5.97
C TRP A 96 5.26 5.33 6.52
N GLN A 97 5.48 4.02 6.71
CA GLN A 97 4.53 3.08 7.30
C GLN A 97 5.24 2.18 8.32
N ASN A 98 4.54 1.75 9.37
CA ASN A 98 5.17 1.10 10.51
C ASN A 98 5.47 -0.40 10.38
N TYR A 99 4.83 -1.12 9.45
CA TYR A 99 5.03 -2.58 9.30
C TYR A 99 6.00 -2.99 8.19
N PHE A 100 6.43 -2.05 7.36
CA PHE A 100 7.41 -2.29 6.31
C PHE A 100 8.72 -1.66 6.74
N HIS A 101 9.82 -2.40 6.66
CA HIS A 101 11.17 -1.92 7.00
C HIS A 101 11.77 -1.03 5.89
N ASP A 102 10.90 -0.35 5.13
CA ASP A 102 11.30 0.52 4.05
C ASP A 102 11.40 1.98 4.54
N THR A 103 12.55 2.59 4.27
CA THR A 103 12.89 3.96 4.64
C THR A 103 13.33 4.81 3.44
N ASN A 104 13.29 4.25 2.22
CA ASN A 104 13.76 4.95 1.02
C ASN A 104 12.61 5.57 0.18
N ASN A 105 11.45 5.73 0.78
CA ASN A 105 10.18 6.20 0.20
C ASN A 105 10.16 7.70 -0.17
N PHE A 106 11.26 8.21 -0.75
CA PHE A 106 11.34 9.53 -1.32
C PHE A 106 10.71 9.57 -2.71
N ALA A 107 9.85 10.55 -2.93
CA ALA A 107 9.12 10.78 -4.17
C ALA A 107 9.45 12.18 -4.71
N PRO A 108 10.63 12.35 -5.37
CA PRO A 108 10.98 13.59 -6.03
C PRO A 108 10.11 13.83 -7.27
N ARG A 109 9.81 15.10 -7.53
CA ARG A 109 9.01 15.55 -8.68
C ARG A 109 9.61 16.85 -9.22
N ALA A 110 9.68 16.95 -10.54
CA ALA A 110 10.11 18.18 -11.21
C ALA A 110 9.24 18.41 -12.44
N SER A 111 8.88 19.66 -12.68
CA SER A 111 8.16 20.06 -13.88
C SER A 111 8.50 21.49 -14.29
N PHE A 112 8.16 21.86 -15.51
CA PHE A 112 8.22 23.23 -15.97
C PHE A 112 7.00 23.56 -16.84
N ALA A 113 6.69 24.84 -16.89
CA ALA A 113 5.70 25.42 -17.78
C ALA A 113 6.32 26.64 -18.47
N TYR A 114 6.17 26.71 -19.80
CA TYR A 114 6.67 27.83 -20.61
C TYR A 114 5.60 28.31 -21.57
N ALA A 115 5.33 29.61 -21.54
CA ALA A 115 4.44 30.33 -22.42
C ALA A 115 5.27 31.29 -23.30
N PRO A 116 5.56 30.93 -24.57
CA PRO A 116 6.27 31.81 -25.48
C PRO A 116 5.40 33.01 -25.90
N GLY A 117 5.98 34.23 -25.84
CA GLY A 117 5.37 35.47 -26.31
C GLY A 117 4.49 36.22 -25.29
N ASN A 118 4.01 37.41 -25.68
CA ASN A 118 3.27 38.33 -24.80
C ASN A 118 1.77 37.95 -24.60
N GLY A 119 1.26 36.93 -25.30
CA GLY A 119 -0.17 36.64 -25.39
C GLY A 119 -0.72 35.48 -24.54
N LYS A 120 0.13 34.75 -23.78
CA LYS A 120 -0.26 33.54 -22.99
C LYS A 120 -1.10 32.49 -23.77
N THR A 121 -1.09 32.52 -25.10
CA THR A 121 -2.03 31.77 -25.96
C THR A 121 -1.67 30.30 -26.06
N ASN A 122 -0.39 29.97 -25.95
CA ASN A 122 0.14 28.61 -25.95
C ASN A 122 1.00 28.40 -24.71
N VAL A 123 0.86 27.25 -24.04
CA VAL A 123 1.67 26.87 -22.87
C VAL A 123 2.20 25.45 -23.06
N ILE A 124 3.52 25.32 -23.07
CA ILE A 124 4.22 24.04 -23.08
C ILE A 124 4.42 23.61 -21.62
N ARG A 125 4.04 22.38 -21.28
CA ARG A 125 4.24 21.80 -19.95
C ARG A 125 4.90 20.44 -20.09
N ALA A 126 5.89 20.19 -19.24
CA ALA A 126 6.48 18.86 -19.11
C ALA A 126 6.89 18.64 -17.65
N GLY A 127 6.93 17.37 -17.24
CA GLY A 127 7.32 17.01 -15.89
C GLY A 127 7.50 15.50 -15.72
N ALA A 128 8.23 15.14 -14.69
CA ALA A 128 8.50 13.77 -14.30
C ALA A 128 8.56 13.66 -12.78
N GLY A 129 8.35 12.46 -12.25
CA GLY A 129 8.46 12.22 -10.83
C GLY A 129 8.27 10.76 -10.45
N VAL A 130 8.59 10.46 -9.20
CA VAL A 130 8.38 9.15 -8.57
C VAL A 130 7.10 9.20 -7.72
N PHE A 131 6.35 8.11 -7.73
CA PHE A 131 5.09 7.96 -7.01
C PHE A 131 5.09 6.62 -6.28
N ASN A 132 4.87 6.68 -4.97
CA ASN A 132 4.83 5.51 -4.11
C ASN A 132 3.39 5.26 -3.68
N ASP A 133 3.01 3.99 -3.64
CA ASP A 133 1.74 3.54 -3.11
C ASP A 133 1.89 2.97 -1.70
N ARG A 134 0.76 2.78 -1.04
CA ARG A 134 0.67 2.21 0.31
C ARG A 134 0.06 0.82 0.22
N SER A 135 0.59 -0.11 0.99
CA SER A 135 0.15 -1.51 1.00
C SER A 135 -1.33 -1.71 1.37
N GLY A 136 -1.86 -0.82 2.21
CA GLY A 136 -3.14 -1.01 2.89
C GLY A 136 -3.09 -2.02 4.05
N PRO A 137 -4.18 -2.11 4.82
CA PRO A 137 -4.25 -2.93 6.03
C PRO A 137 -4.33 -4.44 5.77
N VAL A 138 -4.88 -4.89 4.64
CA VAL A 138 -5.02 -6.33 4.33
C VAL A 138 -3.66 -6.98 4.15
N ALA A 139 -2.76 -6.37 3.37
CA ALA A 139 -1.40 -6.87 3.19
C ALA A 139 -0.61 -6.93 4.51
N ILE A 140 -0.87 -5.99 5.43
CA ILE A 140 -0.30 -6.00 6.78
C ILE A 140 -0.90 -7.16 7.60
N ALA A 141 -2.22 -7.36 7.52
CA ALA A 141 -2.90 -8.45 8.22
C ALA A 141 -2.35 -9.82 7.80
N ASP A 142 -2.29 -10.09 6.49
CA ASP A 142 -1.74 -11.33 5.94
C ASP A 142 -0.30 -11.56 6.43
N LEU A 143 0.56 -10.53 6.35
CA LEU A 143 1.95 -10.62 6.82
C LEU A 143 2.03 -10.99 8.31
N LEU A 144 1.11 -10.48 9.14
CA LEU A 144 1.10 -10.75 10.58
C LEU A 144 0.47 -12.10 10.92
N HIS A 145 -0.54 -12.55 10.18
CA HIS A 145 -1.19 -13.85 10.37
C HIS A 145 -0.25 -15.03 10.08
N TYR A 146 0.71 -14.89 9.16
CA TYR A 146 1.69 -15.94 8.87
C TYR A 146 2.94 -15.91 9.77
N ARG A 147 3.00 -15.05 10.80
CA ARG A 147 4.06 -15.09 11.82
C ARG A 147 3.80 -16.21 12.84
N ALA A 148 4.85 -16.59 13.56
CA ALA A 148 4.77 -17.60 14.62
C ALA A 148 3.66 -17.25 15.64
N GLY A 149 2.70 -18.16 15.83
CA GLY A 149 1.54 -17.99 16.70
C GLY A 149 0.23 -17.62 15.99
N GLY A 150 0.27 -17.31 14.68
CA GLY A 150 -0.92 -17.05 13.88
C GLY A 150 -1.48 -18.29 13.17
N LEU A 151 -1.91 -18.10 11.92
CA LEU A 151 -2.53 -19.11 11.09
C LEU A 151 -1.48 -19.98 10.40
N VAL A 152 -1.70 -21.30 10.45
CA VAL A 152 -0.87 -22.31 9.79
C VAL A 152 -1.73 -23.11 8.82
N ARG A 153 -1.22 -23.29 7.60
CA ARG A 153 -1.84 -24.10 6.57
C ARG A 153 -1.21 -25.49 6.55
N TYR A 154 -2.04 -26.51 6.77
CA TYR A 154 -1.67 -27.91 6.64
C TYR A 154 -2.09 -28.41 5.26
N VAL A 155 -1.20 -29.19 4.64
CA VAL A 155 -1.46 -29.93 3.40
C VAL A 155 -1.11 -31.38 3.66
N ILE A 156 -2.11 -32.25 3.55
CA ILE A 156 -1.95 -33.69 3.68
C ILE A 156 -2.10 -34.28 2.27
N SER A 157 -1.09 -35.00 1.81
CA SER A 157 -1.11 -35.73 0.54
C SER A 157 -1.72 -37.11 0.76
N ASP A 158 -2.52 -37.57 -0.21
CA ASP A 158 -3.22 -38.86 -0.19
C ASP A 158 -3.93 -39.17 1.15
N PRO A 159 -4.80 -38.26 1.65
CA PRO A 159 -5.44 -38.41 2.95
C PRO A 159 -6.52 -39.50 2.93
N ALA A 160 -6.87 -40.02 4.11
CA ALA A 160 -8.06 -40.82 4.28
C ALA A 160 -9.34 -39.98 4.07
N TYR A 161 -10.46 -40.65 3.80
CA TYR A 161 -11.77 -40.02 3.59
C TYR A 161 -12.86 -40.80 4.33
N PRO A 162 -13.81 -40.13 5.01
CA PRO A 162 -14.00 -38.68 5.11
C PRO A 162 -13.18 -37.97 6.20
N ASP A 163 -12.48 -38.71 7.05
CA ASP A 163 -11.58 -38.16 8.07
C ASP A 163 -10.14 -38.15 7.52
N PRO A 164 -9.47 -36.98 7.42
CA PRO A 164 -8.14 -36.88 6.84
C PRO A 164 -6.98 -37.21 7.80
N PHE A 165 -7.27 -37.52 9.07
CA PHE A 165 -6.27 -37.81 10.12
C PHE A 165 -6.15 -39.29 10.47
#